data_AF-A0AAV6U7B1-F1
#
_entry.id   AF-A0AAV6U7B1-F1
#
_cell.length_a   1.000
_cell.length_b   1.000
_cell.length_c   1.000
_cell.angle_alpha   90.00
_cell.angle_beta   90.00
_cell.angle_gamma   90.00
#
_symmetry.space_group_name_H-M   'P 1'
#
loop_
_entity.id
_entity.type
_entity.pdbx_description
1 polymer ?
#
loop_
_entity_poly.entity_id
_entity_poly.type
_entity_poly.pdbx_seq_one_letter_code
_entity_poly.pdbx_strand_id
1 'polypeptide(L)'
;MVIWKRKRTTLRPRELIENEDDWEEVLRRLGEEGVDPDLPDSRRLLHVWRWLVDAETNCISLRHQLDKISRRQAHEMEEIRTCMEQMCSAWEAKVSRMEGENMQLQEEFQLRDGGGSAAIARMLEQAGLHDIAQLGVMEQVSYLLDLRQRLQAKVEQESALRRKCEQLVRLSSNLPDCLKLSSPYIQRILDRQKDEYEEEMRSQQEAMKQVKEQLKQVHEDELHRLSQENTALHTELNQLSQKIGQENTALHTELNQLSQKLQELVTHLAKQQEKDTTCLPWVQHILDGSHDKEMKNLKEELESYKNLCQDQKKQIREQCETLRILERTNKQLEIDNETLAFKLSESLSQFDELEDQLRKESTRARRESLFKQFASKESNMKNNINKMLDNRPNSQDPSLEQQLQESSLRDQLQSVQQQLELTTLKYNQHKERHREKMYKLRDLQDQEQREWHDRVEGCEKELQLLRDMLAREQEWRVQVEADCRKLKTDNQALKNGILEKGKEDNDNSSEVTAVQRDIEKIKSAASRPNSTNTSPTRRHSVWPVASYPKNW
;
A
#
# COMPACT_ATOMS: atom_id res chain seq x y z
N MET A 1 44.24 17.38 -33.78
CA MET A 1 44.11 18.03 -35.10
C MET A 1 42.94 17.36 -35.83
N VAL A 2 41.71 17.83 -35.58
CA VAL A 2 40.49 17.20 -36.10
C VAL A 2 40.07 17.93 -37.37
N ILE A 3 40.17 17.25 -38.50
CA ILE A 3 39.85 17.78 -39.83
C ILE A 3 38.32 17.81 -39.97
N TRP A 4 37.73 18.98 -39.78
CA TRP A 4 36.32 19.22 -40.09
C TRP A 4 36.14 19.18 -41.61
N LYS A 5 35.65 18.05 -42.13
CA LYS A 5 35.18 17.94 -43.52
C LYS A 5 33.93 18.79 -43.67
N ARG A 6 34.12 20.03 -44.13
CA ARG A 6 33.08 20.98 -44.50
C ARG A 6 32.28 20.43 -45.68
N LYS A 7 31.24 19.63 -45.40
CA LYS A 7 30.20 19.30 -46.40
C LYS A 7 29.53 20.61 -46.79
N ARG A 8 29.86 21.14 -47.97
CA ARG A 8 29.08 22.21 -48.60
C ARG A 8 27.78 21.58 -49.09
N THR A 9 26.78 21.55 -48.24
CA THR A 9 25.39 21.42 -48.66
C THR A 9 25.05 22.69 -49.44
N THR A 10 24.91 22.56 -50.76
CA THR A 10 24.28 23.57 -51.61
C THR A 10 22.80 23.62 -51.22
N LEU A 11 22.49 24.46 -50.24
CA LEU A 11 21.11 24.78 -49.86
C LEU A 11 20.43 25.45 -51.06
N ARG A 12 19.30 24.88 -51.49
CA ARG A 12 18.41 25.49 -52.48
C ARG A 12 17.86 26.82 -51.89
N PRO A 13 17.93 27.95 -52.60
CA PRO A 13 17.52 29.26 -52.06
C PRO A 13 16.01 29.50 -51.89
N ARG A 14 15.15 28.49 -51.76
CA ARG A 14 13.70 28.72 -52.01
C ARG A 14 12.69 28.11 -51.05
N GLU A 15 13.13 27.74 -49.86
CA GLU A 15 12.24 27.52 -48.70
C GLU A 15 12.94 28.10 -47.47
N LEU A 16 13.37 29.37 -47.57
CA LEU A 16 13.44 30.21 -46.38
C LEU A 16 11.98 30.32 -45.94
N ILE A 17 11.60 29.50 -44.98
CA ILE A 17 10.37 29.66 -44.22
C ILE A 17 10.45 31.08 -43.68
N GLU A 18 9.74 32.00 -44.34
CA GLU A 18 9.37 33.29 -43.81
C GLU A 18 8.46 32.99 -42.62
N ASN A 19 9.04 32.56 -41.51
CA ASN A 19 8.43 32.76 -40.20
C ASN A 19 8.53 34.26 -39.95
N GLU A 20 7.68 35.03 -40.64
CA GLU A 20 7.54 36.48 -40.39
C GLU A 20 7.36 36.70 -38.89
N ASP A 21 6.65 35.80 -38.20
CA ASP A 21 6.48 35.76 -36.75
C ASP A 21 7.80 35.76 -35.95
N ASP A 22 8.81 34.97 -36.34
CA ASP A 22 10.10 34.90 -35.62
C ASP A 22 10.92 36.18 -35.83
N TRP A 23 10.82 36.77 -37.02
CA TRP A 23 11.53 38.01 -37.34
C TRP A 23 10.86 39.22 -36.68
N GLU A 24 9.53 39.29 -36.70
CA GLU A 24 8.76 40.29 -35.97
C GLU A 24 9.05 40.21 -34.46
N GLU A 25 9.20 39.01 -33.91
CA GLU A 25 9.58 38.84 -32.50
C GLU A 25 10.98 39.39 -32.19
N VAL A 26 11.95 39.15 -33.06
CA VAL A 26 13.31 39.71 -32.91
C VAL A 26 13.27 41.23 -33.01
N LEU A 27 12.53 41.79 -33.95
CA LEU A 27 12.36 43.24 -34.09
C LEU A 27 11.64 43.86 -32.88
N ARG A 28 10.61 43.19 -32.38
CA ARG A 28 9.88 43.60 -31.17
C ARG A 28 10.81 43.63 -29.95
N ARG A 29 11.60 42.58 -29.73
CA ARG A 29 12.60 42.53 -28.67
C ARG A 29 13.69 43.58 -28.82
N LEU A 30 14.14 43.86 -30.04
CA LEU A 30 15.11 44.94 -30.29
C LEU A 30 14.51 46.29 -29.87
N GLY A 31 13.24 46.54 -30.17
CA GLY A 31 12.52 47.72 -29.72
C GLY A 31 12.36 47.79 -28.19
N GLU A 32 12.03 46.66 -27.54
CA GLU A 32 11.90 46.56 -26.07
C GLU A 32 13.23 46.87 -25.34
N GLU A 33 14.37 46.47 -25.93
CA GLU A 33 15.72 46.72 -25.42
C GLU A 33 16.27 48.11 -25.83
N GLY A 34 15.46 48.93 -26.49
CA GLY A 34 15.82 50.29 -26.91
C GLY A 34 16.80 50.35 -28.08
N VAL A 35 16.92 49.28 -28.87
CA VAL A 35 17.71 49.24 -30.10
C VAL A 35 16.86 49.79 -31.24
N ASP A 36 17.41 50.79 -31.93
CA ASP A 36 16.72 51.48 -33.02
C ASP A 36 16.34 50.50 -34.17
N PRO A 37 15.05 50.36 -34.50
CA PRO A 37 14.55 49.44 -35.51
C PRO A 37 14.94 49.83 -36.95
N ASP A 38 15.59 50.98 -37.17
CA ASP A 38 16.10 51.41 -38.47
C ASP A 38 17.62 51.15 -38.64
N LEU A 39 18.29 50.57 -37.64
CA LEU A 39 19.72 50.24 -37.72
C LEU A 39 20.03 49.26 -38.87
N PRO A 40 21.20 49.34 -39.53
CA PRO A 40 21.57 48.35 -40.54
C PRO A 40 21.71 46.95 -39.92
N ASP A 41 21.35 45.90 -40.67
CA ASP A 41 21.34 44.51 -40.21
C ASP A 41 22.65 44.06 -39.56
N SER A 42 23.78 44.57 -40.04
CA SER A 42 25.11 44.27 -39.48
C SER A 42 25.26 44.69 -38.02
N ARG A 43 24.57 45.77 -37.59
CA ARG A 43 24.55 46.21 -36.20
C ARG A 43 23.51 45.43 -35.39
N ARG A 44 22.32 45.16 -35.93
CA ARG A 44 21.30 44.32 -35.26
C ARG A 44 21.85 42.93 -34.96
N LEU A 45 22.59 42.35 -35.90
CA LEU A 45 23.23 41.04 -35.74
C LEU A 45 24.19 40.99 -34.55
N LEU A 46 24.91 42.08 -34.24
CA LEU A 46 25.78 42.13 -33.07
C LEU A 46 24.98 42.09 -31.75
N HIS A 47 23.81 42.73 -31.70
CA HIS A 47 22.93 42.67 -30.53
C HIS A 47 22.35 41.28 -30.34
N VAL A 48 21.85 40.66 -31.42
CA VAL A 48 21.34 39.29 -31.39
C VAL A 48 22.44 38.30 -31.00
N TRP A 49 23.66 38.47 -31.52
CA TRP A 49 24.80 37.65 -31.14
C TRP A 49 25.13 37.78 -29.65
N ARG A 50 25.12 39.01 -29.12
CA ARG A 50 25.32 39.24 -27.69
C ARG A 50 24.26 38.54 -26.84
N TRP A 51 22.98 38.64 -27.22
CA TRP A 51 21.91 37.93 -26.52
C TRP A 51 22.08 36.41 -26.57
N LEU A 52 22.54 35.86 -27.71
CA LEU A 52 22.83 34.44 -27.82
C LEU A 52 23.96 34.02 -26.87
N VAL A 53 25.04 34.80 -26.79
CA VAL A 53 26.15 34.53 -25.86
C VAL A 53 25.71 34.67 -24.40
N ASP A 54 24.90 35.68 -24.07
CA ASP A 54 24.36 35.88 -22.73
C ASP A 54 23.40 34.74 -22.36
N ALA A 55 22.55 34.31 -23.29
CA ALA A 55 21.65 33.17 -23.12
C ALA A 55 22.43 31.86 -22.94
N GLU A 56 23.48 31.62 -23.73
CA GLU A 56 24.36 30.46 -23.59
C GLU A 56 25.05 30.45 -22.22
N THR A 57 25.58 31.60 -21.80
CA THR A 57 26.22 31.76 -20.48
C THR A 57 25.22 31.51 -19.35
N ASN A 58 23.99 32.01 -19.48
CA ASN A 58 22.89 31.76 -18.55
C ASN A 58 22.50 30.28 -18.51
N CYS A 59 22.40 29.60 -19.66
CA CYS A 59 22.13 28.17 -19.73
C CYS A 59 23.22 27.34 -19.06
N ILE A 60 24.50 27.70 -19.25
CA ILE A 60 25.63 27.04 -18.59
C ILE A 60 25.55 27.24 -17.07
N SER A 61 25.29 28.48 -16.62
CA SER A 61 25.12 28.81 -15.19
C SER A 61 23.95 28.02 -14.56
N LEU A 62 22.79 28.00 -15.22
CA LEU A 62 21.61 27.25 -14.78
C LEU A 62 21.88 25.74 -14.74
N ARG A 63 22.59 25.18 -15.72
CA ARG A 63 23.00 23.78 -15.70
C ARG A 63 23.91 23.48 -14.50
N HIS A 64 24.85 24.37 -14.19
CA HIS A 64 25.72 24.20 -13.01
C HIS A 64 24.92 24.30 -11.68
N GLN A 65 23.94 25.19 -11.61
CA GLN A 65 23.04 25.28 -10.45
C GLN A 65 22.18 24.03 -10.30
N LEU A 66 21.64 23.50 -11.40
CA LEU A 66 20.90 22.24 -11.42
C LEU A 66 21.77 21.09 -10.92
N ASP A 67 22.99 20.94 -11.44
CA ASP A 67 23.94 19.92 -11.00
C ASP A 67 24.26 20.03 -9.50
N LYS A 68 24.40 21.27 -8.99
CA LYS A 68 24.66 21.53 -7.57
C LYS A 68 23.47 21.12 -6.71
N ILE A 69 22.24 21.40 -7.14
CA ILE A 69 21.01 20.97 -6.44
C ILE A 69 20.89 19.45 -6.46
N SER A 70 21.09 18.81 -7.62
CA SER A 70 21.04 17.34 -7.74
C SER A 70 22.06 16.65 -6.84
N ARG A 71 23.28 17.19 -6.70
CA ARG A 71 24.29 16.66 -5.76
C ARG A 71 23.89 16.82 -4.30
N ARG A 72 23.26 17.94 -3.93
CA ARG A 72 22.74 18.17 -2.57
C ARG A 72 21.62 17.21 -2.24
N GLN A 73 20.65 17.07 -3.14
CA GLN A 73 19.55 16.10 -2.98
C GLN A 73 20.08 14.66 -2.87
N ALA A 74 21.07 14.28 -3.69
CA ALA A 74 21.69 12.96 -3.58
C ALA A 74 22.36 12.74 -2.22
N HIS A 75 22.98 13.78 -1.64
CA HIS A 75 23.60 13.71 -0.32
C HIS A 75 22.55 13.63 0.80
N GLU A 76 21.51 14.46 0.76
CA GLU A 76 20.39 14.43 1.72
C GLU A 76 19.69 13.06 1.71
N MET A 77 19.50 12.46 0.52
CA MET A 77 18.94 11.11 0.40
C MET A 77 19.84 10.01 0.99
N GLU A 78 21.16 10.20 0.98
CA GLU A 78 22.12 9.30 1.65
C GLU A 78 22.02 9.41 3.17
N GLU A 79 21.90 10.63 3.69
CA GLU A 79 21.73 10.91 5.12
C GLU A 79 20.41 10.32 5.64
N ILE A 80 19.31 10.50 4.91
CA ILE A 80 18.02 9.91 5.24
C ILE A 80 18.12 8.38 5.25
N ARG A 81 18.78 7.77 4.27
CA ARG A 81 18.97 6.30 4.23
C ARG A 81 19.76 5.82 5.45
N THR A 82 20.85 6.51 5.78
CA THR A 82 21.67 6.19 6.95
C THR A 82 20.86 6.31 8.25
N CYS A 83 20.04 7.36 8.38
CA CYS A 83 19.15 7.56 9.53
C CYS A 83 18.10 6.44 9.64
N MET A 84 17.47 6.06 8.51
CA MET A 84 16.51 4.97 8.46
C MET A 84 17.15 3.63 8.85
N GLU A 85 18.34 3.33 8.34
CA GLU A 85 19.08 2.11 8.71
C GLU A 85 19.37 2.07 10.21
N GLN A 86 19.80 3.18 10.81
CA GLN A 86 20.00 3.30 12.26
C GLN A 86 18.70 3.09 13.04
N MET A 87 17.59 3.67 12.59
CA MET A 87 16.27 3.46 13.21
C MET A 87 15.81 2.01 13.12
N CYS A 88 15.97 1.36 11.97
CA CYS A 88 15.65 -0.05 11.78
C CYS A 88 16.49 -0.93 12.71
N SER A 89 17.82 -0.74 12.74
CA SER A 89 18.69 -1.50 13.65
C SER A 89 18.34 -1.26 15.13
N ALA A 90 18.01 -0.02 15.52
CA ALA A 90 17.60 0.29 16.89
C ALA A 90 16.25 -0.35 17.25
N TRP A 91 15.32 -0.41 16.31
CA TRP A 91 14.01 -1.02 16.48
C TRP A 91 14.12 -2.55 16.55
N GLU A 92 14.88 -3.18 15.66
CA GLU A 92 15.19 -4.62 15.70
C GLU A 92 15.83 -4.99 17.04
N ALA A 93 16.85 -4.24 17.49
CA ALA A 93 17.47 -4.46 18.79
C ALA A 93 16.49 -4.31 19.96
N LYS A 94 15.50 -3.40 19.86
CA LYS A 94 14.45 -3.24 20.86
C LYS A 94 13.47 -4.40 20.84
N VAL A 95 13.04 -4.85 19.65
CA VAL A 95 12.14 -6.01 19.48
C VAL A 95 12.81 -7.26 20.04
N SER A 96 14.06 -7.55 19.67
CA SER A 96 14.78 -8.71 20.21
C SER A 96 14.93 -8.68 21.73
N ARG A 97 15.14 -7.50 22.34
CA ARG A 97 15.12 -7.36 23.81
C ARG A 97 13.75 -7.67 24.40
N MET A 98 12.68 -7.11 23.82
CA MET A 98 11.32 -7.35 24.29
C MET A 98 10.89 -8.81 24.13
N GLU A 99 11.27 -9.47 23.04
CA GLU A 99 11.03 -10.90 22.83
C GLU A 99 11.78 -11.74 23.85
N GLY A 100 13.04 -11.40 24.14
CA GLY A 100 13.84 -12.06 25.18
C GLY A 100 13.22 -11.90 26.58
N GLU A 101 12.81 -10.69 26.95
CA GLU A 101 12.09 -10.43 28.21
C GLU A 101 10.75 -11.16 28.28
N ASN A 102 10.02 -11.23 27.15
CA ASN A 102 8.73 -11.92 27.10
C ASN A 102 8.90 -13.44 27.25
N MET A 103 9.94 -14.04 26.64
CA MET A 103 10.28 -15.44 26.88
C MET A 103 10.63 -15.67 28.35
N GLN A 104 11.44 -14.81 28.98
CA GLN A 104 11.78 -14.93 30.40
C GLN A 104 10.52 -14.85 31.28
N LEU A 105 9.62 -13.90 31.01
CA LEU A 105 8.36 -13.78 31.73
C LEU A 105 7.43 -14.98 31.51
N GLN A 106 7.41 -15.56 30.31
CA GLN A 106 6.66 -16.79 30.04
C GLN A 106 7.24 -17.97 30.81
N GLU A 107 8.56 -18.11 30.88
CA GLU A 107 9.23 -19.13 31.69
C GLU A 107 8.93 -18.95 33.18
N GLU A 108 9.03 -17.71 33.70
CA GLU A 108 8.66 -17.37 35.08
C GLU A 108 7.17 -17.67 35.36
N PHE A 109 6.27 -17.37 34.42
CA PHE A 109 4.86 -17.68 34.53
C PHE A 109 4.63 -19.19 34.57
N GLN A 110 5.23 -19.95 33.65
CA GLN A 110 5.10 -21.42 33.61
C GLN A 110 5.63 -22.07 34.90
N LEU A 111 6.71 -21.55 35.47
CA LEU A 111 7.26 -22.01 36.75
C LEU A 111 6.33 -21.69 37.94
N ARG A 112 5.50 -20.65 37.82
CA ARG A 112 4.63 -20.16 38.91
C ARG A 112 3.18 -20.63 38.81
N ASP A 113 2.73 -21.11 37.65
CA ASP A 113 1.32 -21.41 37.37
C ASP A 113 0.82 -22.78 37.90
N GLY A 114 1.57 -23.42 38.81
CA GLY A 114 1.06 -24.56 39.58
C GLY A 114 -0.11 -24.22 40.53
N GLY A 115 -0.43 -22.93 40.74
CA GLY A 115 -1.55 -22.53 41.60
C GLY A 115 -2.12 -21.11 41.40
N GLY A 116 -1.63 -20.34 40.42
CA GLY A 116 -2.02 -18.95 40.19
C GLY A 116 -3.40 -18.80 39.54
N SER A 117 -3.65 -19.58 38.49
CA SER A 117 -4.93 -19.59 37.76
C SER A 117 -6.17 -19.74 38.67
N ALA A 118 -6.12 -20.64 39.66
CA ALA A 118 -7.23 -20.85 40.60
C ALA A 118 -7.43 -19.71 41.62
N ALA A 119 -6.43 -18.87 41.86
CA ALA A 119 -6.56 -17.68 42.70
C ALA A 119 -7.20 -16.53 41.92
N ILE A 120 -6.81 -16.35 40.65
CA ILE A 120 -7.35 -15.31 39.76
C ILE A 120 -8.83 -15.58 39.46
N ALA A 121 -9.20 -16.83 39.16
CA ALA A 121 -10.60 -17.21 38.96
C ALA A 121 -11.48 -16.85 40.17
N ARG A 122 -11.02 -17.17 41.39
CA ARG A 122 -11.72 -16.79 42.64
C ARG A 122 -11.83 -15.28 42.85
N MET A 123 -10.81 -14.51 42.50
CA MET A 123 -10.86 -13.04 42.59
C MET A 123 -11.85 -12.44 41.60
N LEU A 124 -11.91 -12.98 40.37
CA LEU A 124 -12.88 -12.56 39.35
C LEU A 124 -14.32 -12.88 39.77
N GLU A 125 -14.55 -14.07 40.34
CA GLU A 125 -15.83 -14.43 40.94
C GLU A 125 -16.23 -13.45 42.06
N GLN A 126 -15.31 -13.11 42.97
CA GLN A 126 -15.56 -12.13 44.04
C GLN A 126 -15.87 -10.72 43.53
N ALA A 127 -15.29 -10.33 42.39
CA ALA A 127 -15.56 -9.06 41.73
C ALA A 127 -16.89 -9.04 40.94
N GLY A 128 -17.63 -10.16 40.92
CA GLY A 128 -18.88 -10.29 40.18
C GLY A 128 -18.69 -10.64 38.70
N LEU A 129 -17.46 -10.90 38.25
CA LEU A 129 -17.08 -11.18 36.86
C LEU A 129 -17.10 -12.69 36.56
N HIS A 130 -18.23 -13.34 36.88
CA HIS A 130 -18.38 -14.80 36.81
C HIS A 130 -18.21 -15.35 35.39
N ASP A 131 -18.69 -14.59 34.38
CA ASP A 131 -18.65 -14.98 32.97
C ASP A 131 -17.21 -15.08 32.42
N ILE A 132 -16.27 -14.39 33.06
CA ILE A 132 -14.87 -14.31 32.64
C ILE A 132 -14.02 -15.28 33.48
N ALA A 133 -14.42 -15.56 34.73
CA ALA A 133 -13.68 -16.45 35.63
C ALA A 133 -13.52 -17.88 35.09
N GLN A 134 -14.39 -18.32 34.18
CA GLN A 134 -14.32 -19.65 33.53
C GLN A 134 -13.40 -19.70 32.30
N LEU A 135 -12.96 -18.56 31.79
CA LEU A 135 -12.08 -18.49 30.62
C LEU A 135 -10.63 -18.85 31.00
N GLY A 136 -9.80 -19.21 30.02
CA GLY A 136 -8.37 -19.41 30.26
C GLY A 136 -7.70 -18.11 30.74
N VAL A 137 -6.65 -18.17 31.55
CA VAL A 137 -5.99 -16.96 32.12
C VAL A 137 -5.64 -15.92 31.03
N MET A 138 -5.20 -16.38 29.85
CA MET A 138 -4.91 -15.51 28.71
C MET A 138 -6.15 -14.81 28.14
N GLU A 139 -7.29 -15.51 28.09
CA GLU A 139 -8.58 -14.94 27.67
C GLU A 139 -9.11 -13.98 28.73
N GLN A 140 -8.96 -14.31 30.02
CA GLN A 140 -9.27 -13.41 31.14
C GLN A 140 -8.49 -12.10 31.06
N VAL A 141 -7.17 -12.18 30.83
CA VAL A 141 -6.29 -11.02 30.68
C VAL A 141 -6.66 -10.21 29.43
N SER A 142 -6.92 -10.88 28.30
CA SER A 142 -7.30 -10.21 27.05
C SER A 142 -8.60 -9.42 27.21
N TYR A 143 -9.61 -10.02 27.85
CA TYR A 143 -10.88 -9.35 28.15
C TYR A 143 -10.67 -8.11 29.05
N LEU A 144 -9.87 -8.25 30.11
CA LEU A 144 -9.60 -7.13 31.04
C LEU A 144 -8.83 -5.99 30.37
N LEU A 145 -7.89 -6.29 29.47
CA LEU A 145 -7.16 -5.28 28.70
C LEU A 145 -8.08 -4.50 27.75
N ASP A 146 -8.96 -5.19 27.02
CA ASP A 146 -9.94 -4.54 26.14
C ASP A 146 -10.92 -3.67 26.95
N LEU A 147 -11.45 -4.19 28.07
CA LEU A 147 -12.30 -3.42 28.96
C LEU A 147 -11.59 -2.16 29.51
N ARG A 148 -10.32 -2.29 29.91
CA ARG A 148 -9.49 -1.15 30.35
C ARG A 148 -9.34 -0.11 29.23
N GLN A 149 -9.08 -0.53 28.00
CA GLN A 149 -8.90 0.38 26.87
C GLN A 149 -10.19 1.15 26.55
N ARG A 150 -11.35 0.47 26.57
CA ARG A 150 -12.66 1.12 26.40
C ARG A 150 -12.97 2.13 27.51
N LEU A 151 -12.66 1.81 28.77
CA LEU A 151 -12.87 2.73 29.89
C LEU A 151 -11.93 3.93 29.81
N GLN A 152 -10.67 3.73 29.42
CA GLN A 152 -9.72 4.82 29.23
C GLN A 152 -10.18 5.79 28.14
N ALA A 153 -10.67 5.28 27.00
CA ALA A 153 -11.23 6.12 25.93
C ALA A 153 -12.42 6.97 26.42
N LYS A 154 -13.30 6.40 27.27
CA LYS A 154 -14.41 7.16 27.88
C LYS A 154 -13.91 8.28 28.81
N VAL A 155 -12.90 8.02 29.62
CA VAL A 155 -12.31 9.04 30.52
C VAL A 155 -11.65 10.16 29.72
N GLU A 156 -10.91 9.83 28.66
CA GLU A 156 -10.29 10.83 27.78
C GLU A 156 -11.34 11.71 27.10
N GLN A 157 -12.42 11.10 26.58
CA GLN A 157 -13.56 11.82 26.00
C GLN A 157 -14.20 12.80 27.01
N GLU A 158 -14.45 12.35 28.23
CA GLU A 158 -15.01 13.21 29.28
C GLU A 158 -14.06 14.37 29.64
N SER A 159 -12.76 14.08 29.73
CA SER A 159 -11.74 15.11 30.00
C SER A 159 -11.68 16.18 28.91
N ALA A 160 -11.87 15.79 27.65
CA ALA A 160 -11.91 16.70 26.51
C ALA A 160 -13.17 17.58 26.54
N LEU A 161 -14.32 17.01 26.91
CA LEU A 161 -15.54 17.78 27.10
C LEU A 161 -15.40 18.80 28.24
N ARG A 162 -14.81 18.41 29.37
CA ARG A 162 -14.54 19.33 30.49
C ARG A 162 -13.64 20.49 30.07
N ARG A 163 -12.55 20.24 29.32
CA ARG A 163 -11.66 21.29 28.81
C ARG A 163 -12.40 22.27 27.88
N LYS A 164 -13.30 21.79 27.02
CA LYS A 164 -14.12 22.64 26.16
C LYS A 164 -15.07 23.54 26.97
N CYS A 165 -15.71 23.00 28.00
CA CYS A 165 -16.56 23.78 28.90
C CYS A 165 -15.77 24.85 29.66
N GLU A 166 -14.58 24.51 30.18
CA GLU A 166 -13.71 25.46 30.88
C GLU A 166 -13.24 26.60 29.95
N GLN A 167 -12.91 26.30 28.69
CA GLN A 167 -12.56 27.31 27.70
C GLN A 167 -13.71 28.27 27.42
N LEU A 168 -14.94 27.75 27.27
CA LEU A 168 -16.14 28.59 27.08
C LEU A 168 -16.39 29.50 28.28
N VAL A 169 -16.20 29.01 29.51
CA VAL A 169 -16.34 29.81 30.74
C VAL A 169 -15.25 30.89 30.83
N ARG A 170 -14.01 30.58 30.45
CA ARG A 170 -12.93 31.58 30.43
C ARG A 170 -13.19 32.68 29.40
N LEU A 171 -13.64 32.32 28.20
CA LEU A 171 -13.97 33.27 27.14
C LEU A 171 -15.13 34.19 27.55
N SER A 172 -16.14 33.67 28.24
CA SER A 172 -17.26 34.49 28.72
C SER A 172 -16.88 35.40 29.90
N SER A 173 -15.96 34.98 30.76
CA SER A 173 -15.54 35.76 31.94
C SER A 173 -14.56 36.91 31.64
N ASN A 174 -13.89 36.88 30.48
CA ASN A 174 -12.86 37.86 30.12
C ASN A 174 -13.37 38.97 29.18
N LEU A 175 -14.66 39.02 28.86
CA LEU A 175 -15.20 40.12 28.06
C LEU A 175 -15.28 41.41 28.91
N PRO A 176 -14.65 42.51 28.49
CA PRO A 176 -14.71 43.79 29.20
C PRO A 176 -16.14 44.32 29.35
N ASP A 177 -16.49 44.85 30.52
CA ASP A 177 -17.80 45.45 30.81
C ASP A 177 -18.17 46.61 29.86
N CYS A 178 -17.20 47.24 29.20
CA CYS A 178 -17.43 48.29 28.20
C CYS A 178 -17.95 47.77 26.84
N LEU A 179 -17.95 46.45 26.62
CA LEU A 179 -18.64 45.79 25.51
C LEU A 179 -20.07 45.35 25.88
N LYS A 180 -20.54 45.63 27.10
CA LYS A 180 -21.98 45.59 27.44
C LYS A 180 -22.64 46.81 26.77
N LEU A 181 -22.87 46.71 25.47
CA LEU A 181 -23.40 47.76 24.60
C LEU A 181 -24.86 48.07 24.97
N SER A 182 -25.07 48.89 26.00
CA SER A 182 -26.38 49.34 26.49
C SER A 182 -27.02 50.42 25.59
N SER A 183 -26.83 50.33 24.27
CA SER A 183 -27.58 51.13 23.29
C SER A 183 -28.65 50.24 22.66
N PRO A 184 -29.96 50.49 22.89
CA PRO A 184 -31.05 49.66 22.35
C PRO A 184 -31.06 49.52 20.82
N TYR A 185 -30.36 50.42 20.11
CA TYR A 185 -30.18 50.34 18.67
C TYR A 185 -29.06 49.38 18.28
N ILE A 186 -27.91 49.47 18.95
CA ILE A 186 -26.79 48.55 18.73
C ILE A 186 -27.19 47.15 19.19
N GLN A 187 -27.93 47.04 20.30
CA GLN A 187 -28.50 45.79 20.77
C GLN A 187 -29.41 45.16 19.70
N ARG A 188 -30.29 45.91 19.03
CA ARG A 188 -31.11 45.38 17.93
C ARG A 188 -30.30 44.95 16.71
N ILE A 189 -29.20 45.64 16.39
CA ILE A 189 -28.30 45.22 15.30
C ILE A 189 -27.58 43.94 15.69
N LEU A 190 -27.07 43.85 16.92
CA LEU A 190 -26.40 42.66 17.42
C LEU A 190 -27.36 41.48 17.58
N ASP A 191 -28.60 41.71 18.03
CA ASP A 191 -29.63 40.69 18.11
C ASP A 191 -29.99 40.18 16.71
N ARG A 192 -30.13 41.09 15.74
CA ARG A 192 -30.35 40.70 14.34
C ARG A 192 -29.18 39.92 13.74
N GLN A 193 -27.94 40.38 13.97
CA GLN A 193 -26.75 39.65 13.52
C GLN A 193 -26.63 38.30 14.21
N LYS A 194 -26.97 38.23 15.50
CA LYS A 194 -27.01 36.99 16.27
C LYS A 194 -28.07 36.04 15.71
N ASP A 195 -29.27 36.53 15.40
CA ASP A 195 -30.33 35.74 14.79
C ASP A 195 -29.90 35.23 13.39
N GLU A 196 -29.28 36.08 12.58
CA GLU A 196 -28.73 35.73 11.26
C GLU A 196 -27.62 34.66 11.39
N TYR A 197 -26.69 34.81 12.34
CA TYR A 197 -25.66 33.81 12.63
C TYR A 197 -26.23 32.52 13.20
N GLU A 198 -27.24 32.58 14.08
CA GLU A 198 -27.91 31.40 14.62
C GLU A 198 -28.72 30.66 13.56
N GLU A 199 -29.30 31.37 12.60
CA GLU A 199 -29.97 30.80 11.43
C GLU A 199 -28.98 30.20 10.43
N GLU A 200 -27.84 30.86 10.18
CA GLU A 200 -26.76 30.29 9.37
C GLU A 200 -26.15 29.04 10.02
N MET A 201 -25.91 29.07 11.34
CA MET A 201 -25.46 27.90 12.09
C MET A 201 -26.47 26.76 12.05
N ARG A 202 -27.78 27.05 12.14
CA ARG A 202 -28.85 26.05 11.95
C ARG A 202 -28.84 25.49 10.53
N SER A 203 -28.72 26.34 9.51
CA SER A 203 -28.62 25.93 8.11
C SER A 203 -27.39 25.05 7.86
N GLN A 204 -26.23 25.39 8.41
CA GLN A 204 -25.02 24.58 8.33
C GLN A 204 -25.17 23.25 9.08
N GLN A 205 -25.81 23.23 10.24
CA GLN A 205 -26.12 22.01 10.98
C GLN A 205 -27.08 21.10 10.22
N GLU A 206 -28.10 21.67 9.57
CA GLU A 206 -29.04 20.92 8.72
C GLU A 206 -28.35 20.37 7.46
N ALA A 207 -27.50 21.17 6.79
CA ALA A 207 -26.70 20.71 5.65
C ALA A 207 -25.75 19.58 6.07
N MET A 208 -25.08 19.72 7.22
CA MET A 208 -24.21 18.66 7.76
C MET A 208 -25.00 17.41 8.15
N LYS A 209 -26.21 17.57 8.68
CA LYS A 209 -27.12 16.45 8.96
C LYS A 209 -27.54 15.74 7.68
N GLN A 210 -27.84 16.47 6.61
CA GLN A 210 -28.15 15.90 5.30
C GLN A 210 -26.95 15.14 4.70
N VAL A 211 -25.75 15.70 4.76
CA VAL A 211 -24.52 15.02 4.31
C VAL A 211 -24.26 13.75 5.12
N LYS A 212 -24.46 13.79 6.45
CA LYS A 212 -24.34 12.59 7.30
C LYS A 212 -25.37 11.53 6.94
N GLU A 213 -26.61 11.92 6.65
CA GLU A 213 -27.66 10.99 6.24
C GLU A 213 -27.36 10.38 4.87
N GLN A 214 -26.88 11.18 3.91
CA GLN A 214 -26.43 10.69 2.60
C GLN A 214 -25.26 9.71 2.73
N LEU A 215 -24.26 10.02 3.57
CA LEU A 215 -23.14 9.12 3.81
C LEU A 215 -23.59 7.81 4.49
N LYS A 216 -24.54 7.91 5.42
CA LYS A 216 -25.15 6.74 6.07
C LYS A 216 -25.90 5.87 5.05
N GLN A 217 -26.67 6.49 4.14
CA GLN A 217 -27.36 5.79 3.06
C GLN A 217 -26.38 5.08 2.14
N VAL A 218 -25.31 5.76 1.68
CA VAL A 218 -24.27 5.16 0.83
C VAL A 218 -23.60 3.97 1.54
N HIS A 219 -23.35 4.08 2.84
CA HIS A 219 -22.78 2.99 3.64
C HIS A 219 -23.75 1.80 3.77
N GLU A 220 -25.05 2.06 3.99
CA GLU A 220 -26.08 1.02 4.03
C GLU A 220 -26.25 0.31 2.68
N ASP A 221 -26.22 1.06 1.59
CA ASP A 221 -26.29 0.53 0.23
C ASP A 221 -25.05 -0.34 -0.09
N GLU A 222 -23.86 0.10 0.30
CA GLU A 222 -22.62 -0.66 0.10
C GLU A 222 -22.59 -1.94 0.94
N LEU A 223 -23.05 -1.88 2.21
CA LEU A 223 -23.23 -3.08 3.02
C LEU A 223 -24.25 -4.04 2.41
N HIS A 224 -25.32 -3.52 1.81
CA HIS A 224 -26.30 -4.36 1.13
C HIS A 224 -25.71 -5.00 -0.12
N ARG A 225 -24.95 -4.25 -0.93
CA ARG A 225 -24.22 -4.75 -2.11
C ARG A 225 -23.24 -5.85 -1.72
N LEU A 226 -22.40 -5.63 -0.72
CA LEU A 226 -21.44 -6.61 -0.21
C LEU A 226 -22.13 -7.86 0.34
N SER A 227 -23.27 -7.69 1.03
CA SER A 227 -24.07 -8.83 1.51
C SER A 227 -24.60 -9.68 0.36
N GLN A 228 -25.13 -9.05 -0.70
CA GLN A 228 -25.60 -9.75 -1.89
C GLN A 228 -24.45 -10.49 -2.60
N GLU A 229 -23.30 -9.83 -2.78
CA GLU A 229 -22.11 -10.42 -3.39
C GLU A 229 -21.60 -11.62 -2.57
N ASN A 230 -21.57 -11.51 -1.25
CA ASN A 230 -21.18 -12.60 -0.36
C ASN A 230 -22.17 -13.78 -0.44
N THR A 231 -23.49 -13.51 -0.54
CA THR A 231 -24.46 -14.59 -0.78
C THR A 231 -24.28 -15.25 -2.14
N ALA A 232 -23.97 -14.49 -3.19
CA ALA A 232 -23.72 -15.03 -4.53
C ALA A 232 -22.47 -15.93 -4.53
N LEU A 233 -21.36 -15.45 -3.98
CA LEU A 233 -20.12 -16.23 -3.83
C LEU A 233 -20.36 -17.51 -3.00
N HIS A 234 -21.17 -17.43 -1.95
CA HIS A 234 -21.51 -18.61 -1.16
C HIS A 234 -22.35 -19.62 -1.97
N THR A 235 -23.25 -19.17 -2.83
CA THR A 235 -23.98 -20.06 -3.75
C THR A 235 -23.06 -20.68 -4.80
N GLU A 236 -22.12 -19.94 -5.38
CA GLU A 236 -21.12 -20.47 -6.32
C GLU A 236 -20.20 -21.49 -5.67
N LEU A 237 -19.72 -21.23 -4.46
CA LEU A 237 -18.90 -22.15 -3.67
C LEU A 237 -19.65 -23.47 -3.39
N ASN A 238 -20.93 -23.39 -3.04
CA ASN A 238 -21.76 -24.57 -2.82
C ASN A 238 -22.00 -25.36 -4.12
N GLN A 239 -22.17 -24.69 -5.27
CA GLN A 239 -22.29 -25.34 -6.58
C GLN A 239 -20.99 -26.05 -6.98
N LEU A 240 -19.83 -25.40 -6.80
CA LEU A 240 -18.52 -26.00 -7.06
C LEU A 240 -18.27 -27.21 -6.16
N SER A 241 -18.60 -27.10 -4.87
CA SER A 241 -18.50 -28.22 -3.92
C SER A 241 -19.39 -29.41 -4.35
N GLN A 242 -20.63 -29.14 -4.80
CA GLN A 242 -21.51 -30.17 -5.34
C GLN A 242 -20.92 -30.82 -6.61
N LYS A 243 -20.34 -30.03 -7.51
CA LYS A 243 -19.71 -30.53 -8.74
C LYS A 243 -18.51 -31.41 -8.44
N ILE A 244 -17.63 -30.98 -7.53
CA ILE A 244 -16.50 -31.79 -7.04
C ILE A 244 -17.00 -33.10 -6.42
N GLY A 245 -18.08 -33.06 -5.64
CA GLY A 245 -18.72 -34.25 -5.10
C GLY A 245 -19.19 -35.23 -6.18
N GLN A 246 -19.83 -34.72 -7.24
CA GLN A 246 -20.26 -35.53 -8.38
C GLN A 246 -19.08 -36.15 -9.14
N GLU A 247 -18.05 -35.36 -9.46
CA GLU A 247 -16.84 -35.84 -10.13
C GLU A 247 -16.12 -36.91 -9.29
N ASN A 248 -16.00 -36.71 -7.97
CA ASN A 248 -15.43 -37.71 -7.07
C ASN A 248 -16.25 -39.01 -7.05
N THR A 249 -17.58 -38.93 -7.05
CA THR A 249 -18.42 -40.14 -7.15
C THR A 249 -18.23 -40.86 -8.48
N ALA A 250 -18.13 -40.12 -9.60
CA ALA A 250 -17.88 -40.69 -10.93
C ALA A 250 -16.51 -41.39 -10.97
N LEU A 251 -15.45 -40.73 -10.52
CA LEU A 251 -14.11 -41.32 -10.41
C LEU A 251 -14.10 -42.56 -9.52
N HIS A 252 -14.84 -42.56 -8.41
CA HIS A 252 -14.97 -43.75 -7.56
C HIS A 252 -15.69 -44.90 -8.28
N THR A 253 -16.71 -44.62 -9.09
CA THR A 253 -17.37 -45.65 -9.89
C THR A 253 -16.46 -46.21 -10.98
N GLU A 254 -15.67 -45.37 -11.65
CA GLU A 254 -14.68 -45.82 -12.65
C GLU A 254 -13.57 -46.64 -12.00
N LEU A 255 -13.06 -46.21 -10.84
CA LEU A 255 -12.07 -46.94 -10.07
C LEU A 255 -12.60 -48.33 -9.66
N ASN A 256 -13.84 -48.41 -9.19
CA ASN A 256 -14.48 -49.67 -8.82
C ASN A 256 -14.67 -50.58 -10.04
N GLN A 257 -15.08 -50.04 -11.19
CA GLN A 257 -15.18 -50.81 -12.44
C GLN A 257 -13.82 -51.33 -12.90
N LEU A 258 -12.76 -50.51 -12.82
CA LEU A 258 -11.39 -50.93 -13.13
C LEU A 258 -10.90 -51.99 -12.16
N SER A 259 -11.14 -51.83 -10.86
CA SER A 259 -10.82 -52.83 -9.84
C SER A 259 -11.53 -54.15 -10.12
N GLN A 260 -12.80 -54.12 -10.53
CA GLN A 260 -13.57 -55.31 -10.87
C GLN A 260 -13.01 -56.00 -12.13
N LYS A 261 -12.69 -55.24 -13.19
CA LYS A 261 -12.00 -55.76 -14.38
C LYS A 261 -10.64 -56.37 -14.04
N LEU A 262 -9.90 -55.75 -13.14
CA LEU A 262 -8.59 -56.24 -12.70
C LEU A 262 -8.74 -57.55 -11.91
N GLN A 263 -9.76 -57.66 -11.06
CA GLN A 263 -10.12 -58.91 -10.37
C GLN A 263 -10.54 -60.01 -11.36
N GLU A 264 -11.32 -59.67 -12.38
CA GLU A 264 -11.70 -60.59 -13.46
C GLU A 264 -10.47 -61.07 -14.25
N LEU A 265 -9.55 -60.17 -14.60
CA LEU A 265 -8.29 -60.51 -15.26
C LEU A 265 -7.39 -61.37 -14.38
N VAL A 266 -7.28 -61.07 -13.08
CA VAL A 266 -6.49 -61.87 -12.13
C VAL A 266 -7.09 -63.26 -11.98
N THR A 267 -8.42 -63.39 -11.89
CA THR A 267 -9.07 -64.71 -11.84
C THR A 267 -8.98 -65.46 -13.17
N HIS A 268 -9.00 -64.75 -14.31
CA HIS A 268 -8.72 -65.34 -15.63
C HIS A 268 -7.28 -65.82 -15.73
N LEU A 269 -6.31 -65.01 -15.28
CA LEU A 269 -4.88 -65.36 -15.25
C LEU A 269 -4.63 -66.53 -14.31
N ALA A 270 -5.22 -66.55 -13.11
CA ALA A 270 -5.11 -67.68 -12.19
C ALA A 270 -5.68 -68.98 -12.80
N LYS A 271 -6.78 -68.89 -13.58
CA LYS A 271 -7.33 -70.01 -14.35
C LYS A 271 -6.47 -70.38 -15.57
N GLN A 272 -5.76 -69.43 -16.17
CA GLN A 272 -4.80 -69.66 -17.27
C GLN A 272 -3.43 -70.17 -16.77
N GLN A 273 -3.08 -69.90 -15.51
CA GLN A 273 -1.81 -70.30 -14.90
C GLN A 273 -1.72 -71.82 -14.67
N GLU A 274 -2.83 -72.56 -14.75
CA GLU A 274 -2.81 -74.02 -14.84
C GLU A 274 -2.37 -74.55 -16.21
N LYS A 275 -2.22 -73.71 -17.26
CA LYS A 275 -1.90 -74.19 -18.60
C LYS A 275 -0.81 -73.50 -19.41
N ASP A 276 -0.32 -72.30 -19.09
CA ASP A 276 0.68 -71.67 -19.98
C ASP A 276 1.85 -70.94 -19.31
N THR A 277 3.05 -71.36 -19.71
CA THR A 277 4.38 -70.82 -19.42
C THR A 277 4.75 -69.62 -20.32
N THR A 278 3.92 -68.57 -20.40
CA THR A 278 4.15 -67.45 -21.34
C THR A 278 4.10 -66.06 -20.68
N CYS A 279 5.06 -65.79 -19.79
CA CYS A 279 5.31 -64.46 -19.19
C CYS A 279 6.15 -63.50 -20.08
N LEU A 280 6.18 -63.71 -21.40
CA LEU A 280 7.05 -62.94 -22.32
C LEU A 280 6.59 -61.50 -22.67
N PRO A 281 5.30 -61.14 -22.78
CA PRO A 281 4.91 -59.82 -23.30
C PRO A 281 5.17 -58.64 -22.36
N TRP A 282 5.03 -58.85 -21.04
CA TRP A 282 5.29 -57.80 -20.04
C TRP A 282 6.78 -57.51 -19.90
N VAL A 283 7.63 -58.54 -20.03
CA VAL A 283 9.08 -58.40 -20.09
C VAL A 283 9.50 -57.68 -21.38
N GLN A 284 8.82 -57.92 -22.50
CA GLN A 284 9.01 -57.20 -23.76
C GLN A 284 8.77 -55.69 -23.58
N HIS A 285 7.63 -55.28 -23.00
CA HIS A 285 7.30 -53.85 -22.82
C HIS A 285 8.27 -53.11 -21.87
N ILE A 286 8.91 -53.81 -20.94
CA ILE A 286 9.98 -53.27 -20.09
C ILE A 286 11.31 -53.18 -20.86
N LEU A 287 11.61 -54.15 -21.72
CA LEU A 287 12.82 -54.17 -22.54
C LEU A 287 12.76 -53.24 -23.77
N ASP A 288 11.56 -52.88 -24.23
CA ASP A 288 11.34 -52.03 -25.41
C ASP A 288 11.65 -50.53 -25.16
N GLY A 289 12.05 -50.16 -23.93
CA GLY A 289 12.51 -48.80 -23.59
C GLY A 289 11.42 -47.73 -23.56
N SER A 290 10.14 -48.10 -23.66
CA SER A 290 9.01 -47.16 -23.60
C SER A 290 9.03 -46.34 -22.30
N HIS A 291 9.36 -47.01 -21.18
CA HIS A 291 9.42 -46.37 -19.87
C HIS A 291 10.56 -45.34 -19.75
N ASP A 292 11.69 -45.56 -20.43
CA ASP A 292 12.80 -44.60 -20.47
C ASP A 292 12.42 -43.35 -21.26
N LYS A 293 11.58 -43.49 -22.29
CA LYS A 293 11.07 -42.36 -23.07
C LYS A 293 10.11 -41.49 -22.26
N GLU A 294 9.20 -42.10 -21.50
CA GLU A 294 8.33 -41.38 -20.58
C GLU A 294 9.12 -40.69 -19.45
N MET A 295 10.10 -41.38 -18.86
CA MET A 295 11.00 -40.79 -17.87
C MET A 295 11.82 -39.62 -18.42
N LYS A 296 12.21 -39.68 -19.69
CA LYS A 296 12.90 -38.58 -20.36
C LYS A 296 11.97 -37.38 -20.58
N ASN A 297 10.74 -37.61 -21.04
CA ASN A 297 9.74 -36.55 -21.21
C ASN A 297 9.41 -35.87 -19.87
N LEU A 298 9.20 -36.64 -18.81
CA LEU A 298 8.95 -36.11 -17.46
C LEU A 298 10.13 -35.29 -16.93
N LYS A 299 11.37 -35.68 -17.24
CA LYS A 299 12.57 -34.88 -16.90
C LYS A 299 12.64 -33.57 -17.67
N GLU A 300 12.28 -33.58 -18.95
CA GLU A 300 12.24 -32.37 -19.79
C GLU A 300 11.15 -31.41 -19.33
N GLU A 301 9.96 -31.92 -18.96
CA GLU A 301 8.90 -31.12 -18.37
C GLU A 301 9.31 -30.53 -17.01
N LEU A 302 9.95 -31.33 -16.15
CA LEU A 302 10.44 -30.87 -14.84
C LEU A 302 11.48 -29.76 -14.97
N GLU A 303 12.40 -29.85 -15.94
CA GLU A 303 13.38 -28.78 -16.18
C GLU A 303 12.73 -27.52 -16.77
N SER A 304 11.70 -27.68 -17.61
CA SER A 304 10.88 -26.57 -18.12
C SER A 304 10.17 -25.81 -16.99
N TYR A 305 9.51 -26.51 -16.07
CA TYR A 305 8.86 -25.90 -14.90
C TYR A 305 9.86 -25.20 -13.97
N LYS A 306 11.06 -25.78 -13.81
CA LYS A 306 12.12 -25.17 -13.00
C LYS A 306 12.64 -23.86 -13.60
N ASN A 307 12.79 -23.79 -14.93
CA ASN A 307 13.14 -22.56 -15.63
C ASN A 307 12.05 -21.50 -15.49
N LEU A 308 10.78 -21.88 -15.68
CA LEU A 308 9.64 -20.98 -15.48
C LEU A 308 9.60 -20.39 -14.06
N CYS A 309 9.84 -21.22 -13.04
CA CYS A 309 9.89 -20.77 -11.65
C CYS A 309 11.09 -19.81 -11.39
N GLN A 310 12.23 -20.01 -12.06
CA GLN A 310 13.36 -19.09 -11.98
C GLN A 310 13.05 -17.74 -12.64
N ASP A 311 12.40 -17.74 -13.80
CA ASP A 311 12.00 -16.53 -14.50
C ASP A 311 10.97 -15.73 -13.70
N GLN A 312 9.97 -16.39 -13.12
CA GLN A 312 9.02 -15.76 -12.21
C GLN A 312 9.72 -15.15 -10.98
N LYS A 313 10.69 -15.85 -10.37
CA LYS A 313 11.49 -15.28 -9.26
C LYS A 313 12.35 -14.10 -9.68
N LYS A 314 12.76 -14.02 -10.95
CA LYS A 314 13.49 -12.86 -11.49
C LYS A 314 12.53 -11.69 -11.68
N GLN A 315 11.36 -11.93 -12.27
CA GLN A 315 10.32 -10.92 -12.47
C GLN A 315 9.83 -10.31 -11.16
N ILE A 316 9.58 -11.13 -10.13
CA ILE A 316 9.21 -10.64 -8.79
C ILE A 316 10.30 -9.73 -8.22
N ARG A 317 11.58 -10.08 -8.38
CA ARG A 317 12.70 -9.24 -7.91
C ARG A 317 12.76 -7.89 -8.63
N GLU A 318 12.53 -7.87 -9.94
CA GLU A 318 12.48 -6.64 -10.75
C GLU A 318 11.28 -5.75 -10.34
N GLN A 319 10.12 -6.35 -10.11
CA GLN A 319 8.93 -5.64 -9.61
C GLN A 319 9.15 -5.06 -8.20
N CYS A 320 9.76 -5.82 -7.28
CA CYS A 320 10.10 -5.32 -5.94
C CYS A 320 11.05 -4.13 -5.98
N GLU A 321 12.05 -4.13 -6.88
CA GLU A 321 12.96 -2.97 -7.00
C GLU A 321 12.25 -1.76 -7.60
N THR A 322 11.35 -1.98 -8.57
CA THR A 322 10.51 -0.91 -9.13
C THR A 322 9.62 -0.28 -8.07
N LEU A 323 8.98 -1.10 -7.21
CA LEU A 323 8.19 -0.63 -6.07
C LEU A 323 9.02 0.19 -5.08
N ARG A 324 10.23 -0.27 -4.73
CA ARG A 324 11.13 0.52 -3.85
C ARG A 324 11.49 1.88 -4.44
N ILE A 325 11.73 1.96 -5.76
CA ILE A 325 12.01 3.24 -6.42
C ILE A 325 10.78 4.15 -6.34
N LEU A 326 9.59 3.61 -6.61
CA LEU A 326 8.33 4.37 -6.52
C LEU A 326 8.04 4.87 -5.09
N GLU A 327 8.28 4.05 -4.07
CA GLU A 327 8.15 4.45 -2.66
C GLU A 327 9.10 5.60 -2.29
N ARG A 328 10.35 5.55 -2.77
CA ARG A 328 11.32 6.64 -2.56
C ARG A 328 10.86 7.92 -3.25
N THR A 329 10.38 7.84 -4.49
CA THR A 329 9.87 9.01 -5.21
C THR A 329 8.61 9.58 -4.56
N ASN A 330 7.73 8.72 -4.04
CA ASN A 330 6.50 9.17 -3.36
C ASN A 330 6.82 9.91 -2.06
N LYS A 331 7.73 9.37 -1.24
CA LYS A 331 8.21 10.07 -0.03
C LYS A 331 8.86 11.42 -0.34
N GLN A 332 9.59 11.52 -1.46
CA GLN A 332 10.15 12.79 -1.88
C GLN A 332 9.05 13.80 -2.25
N LEU A 333 8.01 13.36 -2.98
CA LEU A 333 6.86 14.21 -3.31
C LEU A 333 6.09 14.66 -2.06
N GLU A 334 5.96 13.81 -1.05
CA GLU A 334 5.38 14.18 0.25
C GLU A 334 6.18 15.31 0.91
N ILE A 335 7.51 15.21 0.96
CA ILE A 335 8.39 16.25 1.52
C ILE A 335 8.31 17.55 0.72
N ASP A 336 8.28 17.46 -0.62
CA ASP A 336 8.17 18.62 -1.50
C ASP A 336 6.81 19.33 -1.30
N ASN A 337 5.73 18.57 -1.13
CA ASN A 337 4.40 19.08 -0.83
C ASN A 337 4.33 19.76 0.55
N GLU A 338 4.94 19.18 1.59
CA GLU A 338 5.06 19.81 2.90
C GLU A 338 5.85 21.13 2.81
N THR A 339 6.93 21.14 2.04
CA THR A 339 7.75 22.34 1.80
C THR A 339 6.95 23.43 1.07
N LEU A 340 6.16 23.06 0.06
CA LEU A 340 5.28 23.98 -0.65
C LEU A 340 4.17 24.51 0.25
N ALA A 341 3.55 23.65 1.07
CA ALA A 341 2.55 24.05 2.04
C ALA A 341 3.12 25.06 3.04
N PHE A 342 4.34 24.82 3.55
CA PHE A 342 5.03 25.76 4.43
C PHE A 342 5.28 27.13 3.75
N LYS A 343 5.78 27.15 2.52
CA LYS A 343 6.00 28.40 1.75
C LYS A 343 4.71 29.16 1.47
N LEU A 344 3.61 28.44 1.22
CA LEU A 344 2.28 29.03 1.06
C LEU A 344 1.79 29.64 2.37
N SER A 345 1.94 28.95 3.49
CA SER A 345 1.61 29.49 4.82
C SER A 345 2.43 30.75 5.15
N GLU A 346 3.72 30.75 4.84
CA GLU A 346 4.59 31.93 5.01
C GLU A 346 4.12 33.10 4.12
N SER A 347 3.80 32.85 2.86
CA SER A 347 3.30 33.87 1.93
C SER A 347 1.96 34.44 2.40
N LEU A 348 1.04 33.59 2.89
CA LEU A 348 -0.24 34.03 3.45
C LEU A 348 -0.05 34.92 4.69
N SER A 349 0.86 34.54 5.60
CA SER A 349 1.20 35.37 6.76
C SER A 349 1.73 36.76 6.34
N GLN A 350 2.57 36.82 5.30
CA GLN A 350 3.05 38.09 4.76
C GLN A 350 1.92 38.94 4.15
N PHE A 351 0.94 38.31 3.48
CA PHE A 351 -0.24 39.01 2.97
C PHE A 351 -1.08 39.60 4.11
N ASP A 352 -1.31 38.84 5.18
CA ASP A 352 -2.06 39.32 6.35
C ASP A 352 -1.35 40.53 7.01
N GLU A 353 -0.02 40.49 7.13
CA GLU A 353 0.78 41.62 7.64
C GLU A 353 0.65 42.87 6.77
N LEU A 354 0.70 42.72 5.44
CA LEU A 354 0.53 43.84 4.50
C LEU A 354 -0.90 44.40 4.52
N GLU A 355 -1.91 43.53 4.65
CA GLU A 355 -3.31 43.98 4.78
C GLU A 355 -3.50 44.80 6.07
N ASP A 356 -2.90 44.36 7.18
CA ASP A 356 -2.92 45.09 8.44
C ASP A 356 -2.17 46.43 8.36
N GLN A 357 -1.05 46.49 7.64
CA GLN A 357 -0.36 47.76 7.34
C GLN A 357 -1.26 48.70 6.54
N LEU A 358 -1.95 48.20 5.52
CA LEU A 358 -2.88 48.98 4.71
C LEU A 358 -4.05 49.52 5.55
N ARG A 359 -4.60 48.71 6.47
CA ARG A 359 -5.64 49.16 7.43
C ARG A 359 -5.12 50.27 8.36
N LYS A 360 -3.87 50.13 8.85
CA LYS A 360 -3.22 51.15 9.69
C LYS A 360 -2.95 52.45 8.92
N GLU A 361 -2.49 52.37 7.67
CA GLU A 361 -2.32 53.56 6.82
C GLU A 361 -3.66 54.22 6.48
N SER A 362 -4.69 53.44 6.13
CA SER A 362 -6.02 53.97 5.85
C SER A 362 -6.60 54.73 7.06
N THR A 363 -6.41 54.19 8.27
CA THR A 363 -6.82 54.89 9.50
C THR A 363 -5.94 56.11 9.80
N ARG A 364 -4.63 56.06 9.55
CA ARG A 364 -3.73 57.22 9.66
C ARG A 364 -4.13 58.33 8.68
N ALA A 365 -4.36 58.01 7.41
CA ALA A 365 -4.78 58.95 6.37
C ALA A 365 -6.13 59.61 6.70
N ARG A 366 -7.10 58.85 7.26
CA ARG A 366 -8.35 59.43 7.78
C ARG A 366 -8.09 60.42 8.92
N ARG A 367 -7.22 60.09 9.88
CA ARG A 367 -6.85 61.00 10.97
C ARG A 367 -6.15 62.27 10.46
N GLU A 368 -5.22 62.14 9.53
CA GLU A 368 -4.53 63.28 8.90
C GLU A 368 -5.49 64.16 8.09
N SER A 369 -6.43 63.56 7.37
CA SER A 369 -7.49 64.29 6.65
C SER A 369 -8.38 65.08 7.60
N LEU A 370 -8.85 64.47 8.70
CA LEU A 370 -9.60 65.17 9.74
C LEU A 370 -8.77 66.30 10.36
N PHE A 371 -7.49 66.06 10.66
CA PHE A 371 -6.59 67.08 11.20
C PHE A 371 -6.41 68.26 10.24
N LYS A 372 -6.22 68.00 8.94
CA LYS A 372 -6.19 69.05 7.89
C LYS A 372 -7.50 69.81 7.79
N GLN A 373 -8.66 69.15 7.95
CA GLN A 373 -9.96 69.84 7.99
C GLN A 373 -10.10 70.74 9.22
N PHE A 374 -9.60 70.33 10.38
CA PHE A 374 -9.59 71.17 11.57
C PHE A 374 -8.63 72.37 11.42
N ALA A 375 -7.41 72.14 10.92
CA ALA A 375 -6.44 73.20 10.68
C ALA A 375 -6.93 74.22 9.63
N SER A 376 -7.59 73.76 8.56
CA SER A 376 -8.15 74.66 7.53
C SER A 376 -9.35 75.44 8.06
N LYS A 377 -10.23 74.84 8.87
CA LYS A 377 -11.32 75.55 9.58
C LYS A 377 -10.80 76.60 10.55
N GLU A 378 -9.70 76.32 11.26
CA GLU A 378 -9.08 77.27 12.19
C GLU A 378 -8.42 78.44 11.45
N SER A 379 -7.78 78.20 10.31
CA SER A 379 -7.27 79.27 9.44
C SER A 379 -8.40 80.08 8.77
N ASN A 380 -9.50 79.42 8.37
CA ASN A 380 -10.67 80.09 7.80
C ASN A 380 -11.44 80.90 8.83
N MET A 381 -11.47 80.50 10.11
CA MET A 381 -12.01 81.34 11.19
C MET A 381 -11.14 82.59 11.40
N LYS A 382 -9.80 82.46 11.36
CA LYS A 382 -8.89 83.62 11.44
C LYS A 382 -8.98 84.55 10.23
N ASN A 383 -9.17 84.00 9.03
CA ASN A 383 -9.39 84.79 7.81
C ASN A 383 -10.81 85.38 7.69
N ASN A 384 -11.85 84.75 8.24
CA ASN A 384 -13.21 85.31 8.27
C ASN A 384 -13.33 86.49 9.25
N ILE A 385 -12.56 86.50 10.35
CA ILE A 385 -12.51 87.65 11.25
C ILE A 385 -11.86 88.86 10.55
N ASN A 386 -10.85 88.64 9.70
CA ASN A 386 -10.26 89.73 8.89
C ASN A 386 -11.12 90.15 7.69
N LYS A 387 -11.98 89.27 7.15
CA LYS A 387 -12.91 89.62 6.05
C LYS A 387 -14.18 90.35 6.50
N MET A 388 -14.51 90.33 7.79
CA MET A 388 -15.63 91.12 8.35
C MET A 388 -15.33 92.63 8.42
N LEU A 389 -14.11 93.08 8.12
CA LEU A 389 -13.72 94.50 8.15
C LEU A 389 -13.52 95.13 6.76
N ASP A 390 -13.59 94.37 5.67
CA ASP A 390 -13.39 94.90 4.32
C ASP A 390 -14.60 94.63 3.42
N ASN A 391 -15.55 95.56 3.46
CA ASN A 391 -16.68 95.66 2.54
C ASN A 391 -16.21 96.10 1.15
N ARG A 392 -15.68 95.18 0.35
CA ARG A 392 -15.54 95.35 -1.10
C ARG A 392 -16.29 94.24 -1.84
N PRO A 393 -17.34 94.56 -2.61
CA PRO A 393 -18.00 93.59 -3.48
C PRO A 393 -17.08 93.36 -4.69
N ASN A 394 -16.32 92.26 -4.67
CA ASN A 394 -15.55 91.85 -5.84
C ASN A 394 -16.42 90.88 -6.65
N SER A 395 -17.05 91.43 -7.68
CA SER A 395 -17.75 90.70 -8.73
C SER A 395 -16.72 90.04 -9.65
N GLN A 396 -16.24 88.87 -9.27
CA GLN A 396 -15.70 87.89 -10.20
C GLN A 396 -16.45 86.59 -9.94
N ASP A 397 -17.27 86.22 -10.92
CA ASP A 397 -18.17 85.08 -10.93
C ASP A 397 -17.36 83.77 -10.77
N PRO A 398 -17.31 83.16 -9.57
CA PRO A 398 -16.47 81.99 -9.29
C PRO A 398 -17.12 80.67 -9.80
N SER A 399 -18.27 80.76 -10.47
CA SER A 399 -19.05 79.60 -10.91
C SER A 399 -18.37 78.83 -12.06
N LEU A 400 -17.62 79.51 -12.94
CA LEU A 400 -16.94 78.87 -14.07
C LEU A 400 -15.71 78.05 -13.67
N GLU A 401 -14.93 78.52 -12.70
CA GLU A 401 -13.77 77.75 -12.18
C GLU A 401 -14.21 76.54 -11.35
N GLN A 402 -15.28 76.66 -10.56
CA GLN A 402 -15.85 75.51 -9.85
C GLN A 402 -16.40 74.45 -10.81
N GLN A 403 -17.02 74.84 -11.91
CA GLN A 403 -17.57 73.91 -12.89
C GLN A 403 -16.48 73.15 -13.70
N LEU A 404 -15.35 73.81 -13.98
CA LEU A 404 -14.16 73.16 -14.55
C LEU A 404 -13.49 72.20 -13.56
N GLN A 405 -13.48 72.54 -12.28
CA GLN A 405 -12.91 71.66 -11.25
C GLN A 405 -13.79 70.43 -10.97
N GLU A 406 -15.12 70.58 -11.00
CA GLU A 406 -16.06 69.47 -10.87
C GLU A 406 -16.00 68.49 -12.04
N SER A 407 -15.86 68.99 -13.27
CA SER A 407 -15.69 68.12 -14.45
C SER A 407 -14.38 67.32 -14.38
N SER A 408 -13.27 67.96 -13.99
CA SER A 408 -12.00 67.27 -13.79
C SER A 408 -12.07 66.19 -12.69
N LEU A 409 -12.76 66.46 -11.58
CA LEU A 409 -12.95 65.47 -10.51
C LEU A 409 -13.88 64.32 -10.93
N ARG A 410 -14.90 64.58 -11.76
CA ARG A 410 -15.73 63.52 -12.35
C ARG A 410 -14.93 62.62 -13.27
N ASP A 411 -14.08 63.18 -14.12
CA ASP A 411 -13.24 62.40 -15.03
C ASP A 411 -12.22 61.55 -14.25
N GLN A 412 -11.64 62.11 -13.19
CA GLN A 412 -10.75 61.35 -12.29
C GLN A 412 -11.50 60.23 -11.56
N LEU A 413 -12.71 60.48 -11.06
CA LEU A 413 -13.53 59.46 -10.40
C LEU A 413 -13.91 58.34 -11.36
N GLN A 414 -14.28 58.68 -12.60
CA GLN A 414 -14.60 57.70 -13.64
C GLN A 414 -13.36 56.89 -14.03
N SER A 415 -12.18 57.52 -14.12
CA SER A 415 -10.92 56.83 -14.38
C SER A 415 -10.55 55.84 -13.26
N VAL A 416 -10.67 56.25 -12.00
CA VAL A 416 -10.44 55.37 -10.84
C VAL A 416 -11.45 54.22 -10.80
N GLN A 417 -12.72 54.49 -11.14
CA GLN A 417 -13.74 53.46 -11.23
C GLN A 417 -13.41 52.42 -12.31
N GLN A 418 -12.98 52.85 -13.50
CA GLN A 418 -12.53 51.94 -14.57
C GLN A 418 -11.29 51.13 -14.16
N GLN A 419 -10.34 51.75 -13.44
CA GLN A 419 -9.18 51.03 -12.89
C GLN A 419 -9.59 49.98 -11.84
N LEU A 420 -10.56 50.30 -10.99
CA LEU A 420 -11.11 49.36 -10.00
C LEU A 420 -11.84 48.19 -10.70
N GLU A 421 -12.62 48.45 -11.73
CA GLU A 421 -13.29 47.41 -12.52
C GLU A 421 -12.27 46.48 -13.22
N LEU A 422 -11.22 47.04 -13.82
CA LEU A 422 -10.14 46.26 -14.45
C LEU A 422 -9.35 45.40 -13.45
N THR A 423 -9.03 45.95 -12.27
CA THR A 423 -8.32 45.20 -11.22
C THR A 423 -9.19 44.10 -10.63
N THR A 424 -10.48 44.37 -10.42
CA THR A 424 -11.47 43.37 -9.98
C THR A 424 -11.61 42.24 -11.00
N LEU A 425 -11.66 42.56 -12.30
CA LEU A 425 -11.72 41.57 -13.36
C LEU A 425 -10.46 40.70 -13.39
N LYS A 426 -9.26 41.29 -13.29
CA LYS A 426 -7.99 40.55 -13.22
C LYS A 426 -7.93 39.63 -12.00
N TYR A 427 -8.38 40.09 -10.85
CA TYR A 427 -8.46 39.26 -9.64
C TYR A 427 -9.41 38.07 -9.84
N ASN A 428 -10.60 38.29 -10.39
CA ASN A 428 -11.55 37.22 -10.67
C ASN A 428 -11.00 36.20 -11.67
N GLN A 429 -10.31 36.64 -12.72
CA GLN A 429 -9.64 35.74 -13.66
C GLN A 429 -8.53 34.92 -13.00
N HIS A 430 -7.72 35.55 -12.14
CA HIS A 430 -6.67 34.83 -11.40
C HIS A 430 -7.26 33.80 -10.44
N LYS A 431 -8.33 34.18 -9.71
CA LYS A 431 -9.07 33.29 -8.82
C LYS A 431 -9.65 32.10 -9.57
N GLU A 432 -10.20 32.31 -10.77
CA GLU A 432 -10.76 31.23 -11.57
C GLU A 432 -9.69 30.29 -12.13
N ARG A 433 -8.55 30.82 -12.59
CA ARG A 433 -7.38 29.99 -12.98
C ARG A 433 -6.85 29.18 -11.80
N HIS A 434 -6.84 29.75 -10.59
CA HIS A 434 -6.43 29.01 -9.39
C HIS A 434 -7.41 27.89 -9.07
N ARG A 435 -8.73 28.15 -9.15
CA ARG A 435 -9.75 27.10 -8.99
C ARG A 435 -9.59 26.00 -10.01
N GLU A 436 -9.40 26.32 -11.28
CA GLU A 436 -9.17 25.34 -12.35
C GLU A 436 -7.93 24.48 -12.09
N LYS A 437 -6.82 25.09 -11.62
CA LYS A 437 -5.63 24.35 -11.19
C LYS A 437 -5.92 23.40 -10.03
N MET A 438 -6.68 23.84 -9.03
CA MET A 438 -7.07 22.99 -7.90
C MET A 438 -7.95 21.81 -8.33
N TYR A 439 -8.87 22.02 -9.28
CA TYR A 439 -9.67 20.92 -9.85
C TYR A 439 -8.78 19.92 -10.60
N LYS A 440 -7.86 20.39 -11.45
CA LYS A 440 -6.93 19.50 -12.17
C LYS A 440 -6.05 18.68 -11.22
N LEU A 441 -5.56 19.29 -10.13
CA LEU A 441 -4.78 18.57 -9.12
C LEU A 441 -5.62 17.50 -8.40
N ARG A 442 -6.89 17.81 -8.08
CA ARG A 442 -7.81 16.83 -7.48
C ARG A 442 -8.11 15.68 -8.43
N ASP A 443 -8.39 15.97 -9.70
CA ASP A 443 -8.64 14.94 -10.72
C ASP A 443 -7.41 14.01 -10.91
N LEU A 444 -6.20 14.57 -10.91
CA LEU A 444 -4.96 13.80 -10.96
C LEU A 444 -4.78 12.93 -9.72
N GLN A 445 -5.03 13.46 -8.52
CA GLN A 445 -4.98 12.70 -7.28
C GLN A 445 -5.99 11.55 -7.28
N ASP A 446 -7.22 11.79 -7.73
CA ASP A 446 -8.27 10.77 -7.83
C ASP A 446 -7.95 9.72 -8.90
N GLN A 447 -7.23 10.09 -9.96
CA GLN A 447 -6.70 9.14 -10.95
C GLN A 447 -5.59 8.27 -10.34
N GLU A 448 -4.60 8.87 -9.68
CA GLU A 448 -3.51 8.13 -9.03
C GLU A 448 -4.05 7.17 -7.96
N GLN A 449 -5.02 7.59 -7.16
CA GLN A 449 -5.67 6.72 -6.17
C GLN A 449 -6.36 5.53 -6.82
N ARG A 450 -7.06 5.71 -7.95
CA ARG A 450 -7.67 4.60 -8.71
C ARG A 450 -6.62 3.65 -9.26
N GLU A 451 -5.55 4.17 -9.85
CA GLU A 451 -4.47 3.32 -10.37
C GLU A 451 -3.77 2.53 -9.25
N TRP A 452 -3.58 3.13 -8.07
CA TRP A 452 -3.06 2.43 -6.90
C TRP A 452 -4.02 1.35 -6.41
N HIS A 453 -5.33 1.63 -6.38
CA HIS A 453 -6.35 0.66 -5.99
C HIS A 453 -6.35 -0.56 -6.92
N ASP A 454 -6.35 -0.33 -8.25
CA ASP A 454 -6.31 -1.40 -9.25
C ASP A 454 -5.03 -2.26 -9.14
N ARG A 455 -3.87 -1.63 -8.85
CA ARG A 455 -2.61 -2.36 -8.63
C ARG A 455 -2.64 -3.21 -7.37
N VAL A 456 -3.21 -2.69 -6.27
CA VAL A 456 -3.36 -3.44 -5.02
C VAL A 456 -4.30 -4.62 -5.23
N GLU A 457 -5.44 -4.41 -5.89
CA GLU A 457 -6.39 -5.48 -6.21
C GLU A 457 -5.74 -6.56 -7.11
N GLY A 458 -4.91 -6.15 -8.07
CA GLY A 458 -4.11 -7.07 -8.89
C GLY A 458 -3.16 -7.93 -8.05
N CYS A 459 -2.41 -7.30 -7.12
CA CYS A 459 -1.50 -8.01 -6.22
C CYS A 459 -2.24 -8.96 -5.27
N GLU A 460 -3.43 -8.58 -4.79
CA GLU A 460 -4.28 -9.43 -3.94
C GLU A 460 -4.77 -10.67 -4.69
N LYS A 461 -5.17 -10.52 -5.96
CA LYS A 461 -5.55 -11.65 -6.84
C LYS A 461 -4.37 -12.59 -7.08
N GLU A 462 -3.18 -12.07 -7.34
CA GLU A 462 -1.96 -12.88 -7.50
C GLU A 462 -1.58 -13.62 -6.21
N LEU A 463 -1.64 -12.96 -5.06
CA LEU A 463 -1.42 -13.59 -3.75
C LEU A 463 -2.45 -14.69 -3.47
N GLN A 464 -3.72 -14.47 -3.83
CA GLN A 464 -4.75 -15.48 -3.69
C GLN A 464 -4.47 -16.71 -4.56
N LEU A 465 -4.09 -16.50 -5.82
CA LEU A 465 -3.70 -17.59 -6.73
C LEU A 465 -2.51 -18.41 -6.16
N LEU A 466 -1.50 -17.74 -5.60
CA LEU A 466 -0.36 -18.41 -4.98
C LEU A 466 -0.76 -19.20 -3.72
N ARG A 467 -1.69 -18.68 -2.90
CA ARG A 467 -2.25 -19.42 -1.75
C ARG A 467 -2.98 -20.68 -2.21
N ASP A 468 -3.79 -20.58 -3.26
CA ASP A 468 -4.54 -21.72 -3.82
C ASP A 468 -3.61 -22.77 -4.45
N MET A 469 -2.50 -22.33 -5.07
CA MET A 469 -1.46 -23.24 -5.56
C MET A 469 -0.74 -23.95 -4.42
N LEU A 470 -0.36 -23.22 -3.35
CA LEU A 470 0.29 -23.80 -2.18
C LEU A 470 -0.63 -24.80 -1.46
N ALA A 471 -1.92 -24.49 -1.33
CA ALA A 471 -2.91 -25.39 -0.74
C ALA A 471 -3.01 -26.71 -1.53
N ARG A 472 -3.11 -26.63 -2.87
CA ARG A 472 -3.10 -27.82 -3.74
C ARG A 472 -1.80 -28.63 -3.63
N GLU A 473 -0.65 -27.95 -3.52
CA GLU A 473 0.63 -28.64 -3.31
C GLU A 473 0.66 -29.38 -1.96
N GLN A 474 0.13 -28.77 -0.90
CA GLN A 474 0.04 -29.41 0.42
C GLN A 474 -0.90 -30.62 0.41
N GLU A 475 -2.07 -30.52 -0.22
CA GLU A 475 -2.99 -31.64 -0.41
C GLU A 475 -2.32 -32.79 -1.17
N TRP A 476 -1.63 -32.46 -2.26
CA TRP A 476 -0.88 -33.45 -3.05
C TRP A 476 0.22 -34.12 -2.23
N ARG A 477 0.98 -33.37 -1.42
CA ARG A 477 1.99 -33.93 -0.49
C ARG A 477 1.36 -34.91 0.50
N VAL A 478 0.25 -34.53 1.14
CA VAL A 478 -0.47 -35.40 2.08
C VAL A 478 -0.94 -36.70 1.39
N GLN A 479 -1.43 -36.60 0.16
CA GLN A 479 -1.84 -37.76 -0.63
C GLN A 479 -0.65 -38.69 -0.94
N VAL A 480 0.47 -38.15 -1.42
CA VAL A 480 1.69 -38.93 -1.70
C VAL A 480 2.22 -39.60 -0.43
N GLU A 481 2.19 -38.91 0.72
CA GLU A 481 2.58 -39.50 2.01
C GLU A 481 1.66 -40.64 2.44
N ALA A 482 0.35 -40.51 2.20
CA ALA A 482 -0.62 -41.57 2.48
C ALA A 482 -0.38 -42.80 1.59
N ASP A 483 -0.15 -42.59 0.30
CA ASP A 483 0.16 -43.66 -0.66
C ASP A 483 1.51 -44.34 -0.32
N CYS A 484 2.52 -43.57 0.10
CA CYS A 484 3.79 -44.11 0.58
C CYS A 484 3.61 -44.97 1.85
N ARG A 485 2.76 -44.53 2.78
CA ARG A 485 2.41 -45.32 3.99
C ARG A 485 1.71 -46.62 3.61
N LYS A 486 0.75 -46.57 2.68
CA LYS A 486 0.03 -47.73 2.16
C LYS A 486 0.97 -48.74 1.49
N LEU A 487 1.85 -48.28 0.60
CA LEU A 487 2.86 -49.12 -0.04
C LEU A 487 3.80 -49.77 0.98
N LYS A 488 4.16 -49.06 2.05
CA LYS A 488 4.98 -49.62 3.13
C LYS A 488 4.24 -50.72 3.89
N THR A 489 2.96 -50.55 4.20
CA THR A 489 2.13 -51.60 4.82
C THR A 489 1.95 -52.80 3.89
N ASP A 490 1.72 -52.58 2.60
CA ASP A 490 1.55 -53.66 1.61
C ASP A 490 2.86 -54.44 1.44
N ASN A 491 4.01 -53.76 1.38
CA ASN A 491 5.33 -54.39 1.32
C ASN A 491 5.62 -55.21 2.58
N GLN A 492 5.27 -54.69 3.76
CA GLN A 492 5.40 -55.41 5.02
C GLN A 492 4.49 -56.65 5.07
N ALA A 493 3.25 -56.55 4.56
CA ALA A 493 2.33 -57.67 4.44
C ALA A 493 2.86 -58.75 3.48
N LEU A 494 3.37 -58.35 2.31
CA LEU A 494 4.01 -59.26 1.35
C LEU A 494 5.23 -59.96 1.95
N LYS A 495 6.09 -59.22 2.67
CA LYS A 495 7.25 -59.79 3.36
C LYS A 495 6.84 -60.83 4.40
N ASN A 496 5.78 -60.56 5.16
CA ASN A 496 5.23 -61.51 6.11
C ASN A 496 4.66 -62.74 5.39
N GLY A 497 3.92 -62.56 4.29
CA GLY A 497 3.41 -63.67 3.49
C GLY A 497 4.50 -64.56 2.88
N ILE A 498 5.62 -63.98 2.44
CA ILE A 498 6.79 -64.74 1.96
C ILE A 498 7.42 -65.53 3.12
N LEU A 499 7.54 -64.93 4.31
CA LEU A 499 8.07 -65.62 5.50
C LEU A 499 7.16 -66.76 5.97
N GLU A 500 5.84 -66.59 5.92
CA GLU A 500 4.86 -67.63 6.24
C GLU A 500 4.92 -68.77 5.22
N LYS A 501 4.90 -68.45 3.93
CA LYS A 501 5.04 -69.46 2.87
C LYS A 501 6.38 -70.22 2.96
N GLY A 502 7.47 -69.53 3.28
CA GLY A 502 8.76 -70.17 3.52
C GLY A 502 8.78 -71.09 4.75
N LYS A 503 7.97 -70.82 5.78
CA LYS A 503 7.77 -71.73 6.90
C LYS A 503 6.96 -72.95 6.47
N GLU A 504 5.86 -72.76 5.74
CA GLU A 504 5.06 -73.86 5.20
C GLU A 504 5.89 -74.76 4.28
N ASP A 505 6.72 -74.20 3.40
CA ASP A 505 7.63 -74.95 2.55
C ASP A 505 8.68 -75.73 3.35
N ASN A 506 9.20 -75.16 4.45
CA ASN A 506 10.10 -75.86 5.36
C ASN A 506 9.41 -76.98 6.13
N ASP A 507 8.19 -76.77 6.61
CA ASP A 507 7.39 -77.77 7.30
C ASP A 507 7.04 -78.91 6.34
N ASN A 508 6.61 -78.61 5.11
CA ASN A 508 6.38 -79.57 4.03
C ASN A 508 7.68 -80.32 3.67
N SER A 509 8.82 -79.64 3.59
CA SER A 509 10.12 -80.29 3.36
C SER A 509 10.50 -81.22 4.52
N SER A 510 10.18 -80.84 5.76
CA SER A 510 10.39 -81.66 6.95
C SER A 510 9.49 -82.91 6.96
N GLU A 511 8.24 -82.78 6.50
CA GLU A 511 7.33 -83.91 6.29
C GLU A 511 7.83 -84.82 5.17
N VAL A 512 8.20 -84.28 4.02
CA VAL A 512 8.75 -85.05 2.90
C VAL A 512 10.01 -85.80 3.34
N THR A 513 10.92 -85.16 4.07
CA THR A 513 12.11 -85.84 4.60
C THR A 513 11.78 -86.85 5.70
N ALA A 514 10.72 -86.66 6.48
CA ALA A 514 10.22 -87.66 7.42
C ALA A 514 9.68 -88.90 6.68
N VAL A 515 8.84 -88.69 5.65
CA VAL A 515 8.33 -89.74 4.78
C VAL A 515 9.48 -90.45 4.04
N GLN A 516 10.47 -89.72 3.53
CA GLN A 516 11.67 -90.27 2.90
C GLN A 516 12.42 -91.20 3.87
N ARG A 517 12.60 -90.76 5.12
CA ARG A 517 13.21 -91.58 6.19
C ARG A 517 12.39 -92.84 6.47
N ASP A 518 11.07 -92.75 6.48
CA ASP A 518 10.22 -93.92 6.73
C ASP A 518 10.20 -94.88 5.55
N ILE A 519 10.26 -94.39 4.30
CA ILE A 519 10.48 -95.21 3.10
C ILE A 519 11.85 -95.90 3.18
N GLU A 520 12.90 -95.20 3.60
CA GLU A 520 14.22 -95.80 3.81
C GLU A 520 14.22 -96.85 4.92
N LYS A 521 13.49 -96.63 6.02
CA LYS A 521 13.27 -97.66 7.07
C LYS A 521 12.56 -98.88 6.52
N ILE A 522 11.54 -98.71 5.67
CA ILE A 522 10.83 -99.84 5.04
C ILE A 522 11.75 -100.57 4.05
N LYS A 523 12.52 -99.84 3.23
CA LYS A 523 13.52 -100.43 2.32
C LYS A 523 14.63 -101.18 3.06
N SER A 524 15.11 -100.63 4.18
CA SER A 524 16.12 -101.27 5.02
C SER A 524 15.56 -102.43 5.85
N ALA A 525 14.26 -102.40 6.20
CA ALA A 525 13.54 -103.55 6.78
C ALA A 525 13.31 -104.68 5.76
N ALA A 526 13.13 -104.36 4.48
CA ALA A 526 13.07 -105.35 3.39
C ALA A 526 14.46 -105.90 2.99
N SER A 527 15.53 -105.24 3.41
CA SER A 527 16.91 -105.52 2.97
C SER A 527 17.85 -105.69 4.16
N ARG A 528 17.58 -106.67 5.05
CA ARG A 528 18.60 -107.15 5.99
C ARG A 528 18.58 -108.66 6.16
N PRO A 529 19.60 -109.36 5.65
CA PRO A 529 20.17 -110.52 6.31
C PRO A 529 20.88 -110.06 7.59
N ASN A 530 20.78 -110.89 8.64
CA ASN A 530 21.48 -110.75 9.92
C ASN A 530 22.98 -110.53 9.73
N SER A 531 23.53 -109.48 10.33
CA SER A 531 24.88 -109.53 10.88
C SER A 531 25.10 -108.52 12.01
N THR A 532 25.95 -108.97 12.92
CA THR A 532 26.28 -108.54 14.27
C THR A 532 27.25 -107.35 14.36
N ASN A 533 27.19 -106.66 15.50
CA ASN A 533 28.29 -106.00 16.24
C ASN A 533 29.21 -105.00 15.50
N THR A 534 29.27 -103.75 15.98
CA THR A 534 30.41 -103.21 16.77
C THR A 534 30.24 -101.70 17.05
N SER A 535 30.56 -101.31 18.29
CA SER A 535 30.78 -99.95 18.81
C SER A 535 32.17 -99.40 18.36
N PRO A 536 32.66 -98.27 18.92
CA PRO A 536 32.18 -96.88 18.87
C PRO A 536 33.30 -95.92 18.38
N THR A 537 33.01 -94.68 17.96
CA THR A 537 34.08 -93.64 17.98
C THR A 537 33.59 -92.19 18.13
N ARG A 538 33.91 -91.69 19.31
CA ARG A 538 34.10 -90.31 19.80
C ARG A 538 34.72 -89.37 18.75
N ARG A 539 34.10 -88.22 18.45
CA ARG A 539 34.78 -87.01 17.92
C ARG A 539 34.15 -85.70 18.40
N HIS A 540 35.00 -84.97 19.13
CA HIS A 540 35.24 -83.53 19.17
C HIS A 540 34.09 -82.53 19.00
N SER A 541 33.76 -81.91 20.14
CA SER A 541 33.24 -80.57 20.30
C SER A 541 34.12 -79.53 19.60
N VAL A 542 33.54 -78.85 18.59
CA VAL A 542 34.08 -77.61 18.03
C VAL A 542 33.08 -76.50 18.35
N TRP A 543 33.57 -75.49 19.06
CA TRP A 543 32.86 -74.28 19.43
C TRP A 543 32.53 -73.43 18.18
N PRO A 544 31.35 -72.79 18.08
CA PRO A 544 31.15 -71.74 17.09
C PRO A 544 31.75 -70.42 17.61
N VAL A 545 32.66 -69.87 16.81
CA VAL A 545 33.23 -68.53 16.97
C VAL A 545 32.13 -67.49 16.72
N ALA A 546 31.92 -66.61 17.70
CA ALA A 546 31.06 -65.44 17.57
C ALA A 546 31.67 -64.45 16.56
N SER A 547 31.02 -64.28 15.41
CA SER A 547 31.32 -63.24 14.43
C SER A 547 30.48 -61.99 14.73
N TYR A 548 31.17 -60.88 15.03
CA TYR A 548 30.61 -59.53 15.13
C TYR A 548 29.98 -59.07 13.81
N PRO A 549 28.88 -58.30 13.83
CA PRO A 549 28.46 -57.54 12.65
C PRO A 549 29.30 -56.27 12.52
N LYS A 550 29.96 -56.12 11.36
CA LYS A 550 30.47 -54.83 10.89
C LYS A 550 29.30 -54.04 10.33
N ASN A 551 29.00 -52.89 10.96
CA ASN A 551 28.15 -51.86 10.38
C ASN A 551 28.96 -51.07 9.35
N TRP A 552 28.41 -50.95 8.14
CA TRP A 552 28.64 -49.85 7.19
C TRP A 552 27.27 -49.38 6.71
#